data_AF-A0AAJ1UD72-F1
#
_entry.id   AF-A0AAJ1UD72-F1
#
_cell.length_a   1.000
_cell.length_b   1.000
_cell.length_c   1.000
_cell.angle_alpha   90.00
_cell.angle_beta   90.00
_cell.angle_gamma   90.00
#
_symmetry.space_group_name_H-M   'P 1'
#
loop_
_entity.id
_entity.type
_entity.pdbx_description
1 polymer ?
#
loop_
_entity_poly.entity_id
_entity_poly.type
_entity_poly.pdbx_seq_one_letter_code
_entity_poly.pdbx_strand_id
1 'polypeptide(L)' 'MAMTAEQRKILQAIAAAEPVRGDAATWAVTAGWAVQAEDGDIDLTEAGRDALTAQAGREG' A
#
# COMPACT_ATOMS: atom_id res chain seq x y z
N MET A 1 -7.40 -2.38 -13.83
CA MET A 1 -8.18 -3.11 -12.81
C MET A 1 -8.26 -2.24 -11.57
N ALA A 2 -9.41 -2.16 -10.90
CA ALA A 2 -9.56 -1.37 -9.68
C ALA A 2 -8.99 -2.14 -8.49
N MET A 3 -8.32 -1.43 -7.56
CA MET A 3 -7.82 -2.01 -6.32
C MET A 3 -8.98 -2.49 -5.45
N THR A 4 -8.90 -3.72 -4.94
CA THR A 4 -9.95 -4.26 -4.05
C THR A 4 -9.93 -3.58 -2.68
N ALA A 5 -11.01 -3.73 -1.90
CA ALA A 5 -11.06 -3.21 -0.54
C ALA A 5 -9.95 -3.79 0.36
N GLU A 6 -9.58 -5.06 0.17
CA GLU A 6 -8.52 -5.70 0.94
C GLU A 6 -7.13 -5.16 0.56
N GLN A 7 -6.87 -5.03 -0.73
CA GLN A 7 -5.64 -4.42 -1.23
C GLN A 7 -5.49 -2.98 -0.74
N ARG A 8 -6.60 -2.25 -0.62
CA ARG A 8 -6.60 -0.90 -0.04
C ARG A 8 -6.21 -0.91 1.44
N LYS A 9 -6.78 -1.81 2.23
CA LYS A 9 -6.43 -1.93 3.65
C LYS A 9 -4.94 -2.22 3.85
N ILE A 10 -4.36 -3.03 2.97
CA ILE A 10 -2.91 -3.27 2.98
C ILE A 10 -2.16 -1.96 2.78
N LEU A 11 -2.49 -1.16 1.75
CA LEU A 11 -1.82 0.13 1.55
C LEU A 11 -2.06 1.13 2.70
N GLN A 12 -3.25 1.12 3.31
CA GLN A 12 -3.56 1.95 4.48
C GLN A 12 -2.72 1.55 5.70
N ALA A 13 -2.54 0.24 5.96
CA ALA A 13 -1.70 -0.26 7.03
C ALA A 13 -0.24 0.18 6.83
N ILE A 14 0.29 0.08 5.60
CA ILE A 14 1.63 0.57 5.27
C ILE A 14 1.74 2.08 5.51
N ALA A 15 0.76 2.87 5.06
CA ALA A 15 0.74 4.32 5.30
C ALA A 15 0.70 4.68 6.80
N ALA A 16 0.09 3.82 7.62
CA ALA A 16 0.01 3.98 9.07
C ALA A 16 1.26 3.43 9.80
N ALA A 17 2.28 2.98 9.07
CA ALA A 17 3.46 2.30 9.61
C ALA A 17 3.11 1.06 10.45
N GLU A 18 1.99 0.40 10.14
CA GLU A 18 1.62 -0.87 10.74
C GLU A 18 2.41 -2.02 10.11
N PRO A 19 2.76 -3.06 10.87
CA PRO A 19 3.54 -4.18 10.36
C PRO A 19 2.73 -4.98 9.32
N VAL A 20 3.20 -4.96 8.07
CA VAL A 20 2.65 -5.74 6.96
C VAL A 20 3.68 -6.78 6.49
N ARG A 21 3.30 -8.05 6.46
CA ARG A 21 4.22 -9.19 6.18
C ARG A 21 3.59 -10.24 5.28
N GLY A 22 4.40 -11.19 4.82
CA GLY A 22 3.95 -12.33 4.02
C GLY A 22 3.37 -11.90 2.68
N ASP A 23 2.27 -12.53 2.27
CA ASP A 23 1.66 -12.33 0.95
C ASP A 23 1.21 -10.88 0.71
N ALA A 24 0.78 -10.17 1.77
CA ALA A 24 0.37 -8.77 1.66
C ALA A 24 1.56 -7.86 1.29
N ALA A 25 2.71 -8.05 1.95
CA ALA A 25 3.94 -7.31 1.65
C ALA A 25 4.47 -7.68 0.26
N THR A 26 4.53 -8.97 -0.05
CA THR A 26 4.97 -9.47 -1.36
C THR A 26 4.11 -8.90 -2.49
N TRP A 27 2.79 -8.87 -2.31
CA TRP A 27 1.87 -8.30 -3.28
C TRP A 27 2.11 -6.79 -3.46
N ALA A 28 2.20 -6.02 -2.37
CA ALA A 28 2.34 -4.57 -2.45
C ALA A 28 3.64 -4.17 -3.17
N VAL A 29 4.74 -4.90 -2.91
CA VAL A 29 6.03 -4.69 -3.58
C VAL A 29 5.98 -5.14 -5.04
N THR A 30 5.47 -6.35 -5.31
CA THR A 30 5.41 -6.89 -6.70
C THR A 30 4.52 -6.04 -7.60
N ALA A 31 3.46 -5.45 -7.05
CA ALA A 31 2.55 -4.58 -7.76
C ALA A 31 3.06 -3.13 -7.91
N GLY A 32 4.23 -2.78 -7.33
CA GLY A 32 4.84 -1.45 -7.41
C GLY A 32 4.22 -0.38 -6.49
N TRP A 33 3.35 -0.79 -5.57
CA TRP A 33 2.70 0.11 -4.62
C TRP A 33 3.53 0.38 -3.37
N ALA A 34 4.44 -0.54 -3.04
CA ALA A 34 5.34 -0.43 -1.91
C ALA A 34 6.77 -0.83 -2.29
N VAL A 35 7.72 -0.50 -1.41
CA VAL A 35 9.14 -0.86 -1.50
C VAL A 35 9.61 -1.36 -0.13
N GLN A 36 10.60 -2.26 -0.09
CA GLN A 36 11.30 -2.57 1.16
C GLN A 36 12.14 -1.37 1.60
N ALA A 37 11.97 -0.95 2.84
CA ALA A 37 12.77 0.06 3.49
C ALA A 37 14.08 -0.53 4.04
N GLU A 38 15.05 0.34 4.37
CA GLU A 38 16.38 -0.09 4.83
C GLU A 38 16.35 -0.79 6.21
N ASP A 39 15.35 -0.49 7.03
CA ASP A 39 15.11 -1.10 8.34
C ASP A 39 14.39 -2.47 8.26
N GLY A 40 14.01 -2.89 7.05
CA GLY A 40 13.33 -4.15 6.79
C GLY A 40 11.81 -4.08 6.87
N ASP A 41 11.24 -2.89 7.13
CA ASP A 41 9.81 -2.65 6.95
C ASP A 41 9.49 -2.35 5.48
N ILE A 42 8.23 -2.01 5.20
CA ILE A 42 7.80 -1.64 3.86
C ILE A 42 7.20 -0.24 3.88
N ASP A 43 7.53 0.55 2.86
CA ASP A 43 7.04 1.91 2.68
C ASP A 43 6.22 2.00 1.39
N LEU A 44 5.23 2.90 1.36
CA LEU A 44 4.53 3.20 0.11
C LEU A 44 5.44 3.93 -0.87
N THR A 45 5.34 3.55 -2.14
CA THR A 45 5.85 4.37 -3.26
C THR A 45 4.96 5.59 -3.46
N GLU A 46 5.41 6.55 -4.27
CA GLU A 46 4.58 7.68 -4.70
C GLU A 46 3.27 7.20 -5.35
N ALA A 47 3.34 6.20 -6.23
CA ALA A 47 2.17 5.58 -6.84
C ALA A 47 1.22 4.96 -5.80
N GLY A 48 1.75 4.31 -4.75
CA GLY A 48 0.94 3.76 -3.65
C GLY A 48 0.19 4.83 -2.87
N ARG A 49 0.83 5.98 -2.62
CA ARG A 49 0.22 7.14 -1.96
C ARG A 49 -0.87 7.75 -2.84
N ASP A 50 -0.59 7.95 -4.12
CA ASP A 50 -1.55 8.47 -5.08
C ASP A 50 -2.78 7.57 -5.21
N ALA A 51 -2.60 6.25 -5.19
CA ALA A 51 -3.70 5.28 -5.23
C ALA A 51 -4.63 5.40 -4.01
N LEU A 52 -4.09 5.75 -2.83
CA LEU A 52 -4.90 6.03 -1.65
C LEU A 52 -5.63 7.38 -1.75
N THR A 53 -4.93 8.44 -2.18
CA THR A 53 -5.48 9.79 -2.28
C THR A 53 -6.54 9.92 -3.38
N ALA A 54 -6.30 9.36 -4.56
CA ALA A 54 -7.21 9.40 -5.70
C ALA A 54 -8.56 8.71 -5.41
N GLN A 55 -8.58 7.82 -4.41
CA GLN A 55 -9.77 7.11 -3.98
C GLN A 55 -10.50 7.82 -2.84
N ALA A 56 -9.79 8.49 -1.92
CA ALA A 56 -10.40 9.34 -0.90
C ALA A 56 -11.27 10.47 -1.51
N GLY A 57 -10.85 11.01 -2.66
CA GLY A 57 -11.63 11.99 -3.43
C GLY A 57 -12.86 11.41 -4.16
N ARG A 58 -13.02 10.08 -4.21
CA ARG A 58 -14.20 9.40 -4.80
C ARG A 58 -15.20 8.91 -3.75
N GLU A 59 -14.83 8.93 -2.48
CA GLU A 59 -15.66 8.53 -1.35
C GLU A 59 -16.26 9.73 -0.60
N GLY A 60 -16.00 10.96 -1.08
CA GLY A 60 -16.52 12.23 -0.57
C GLY A 60 -17.61 12.85 -1.45
#